data_AF-A0A226X6U0-F1
#
_entry.id   AF-A0A226X6U0-F1
#
_cell.length_a   1.000
_cell.length_b   1.000
_cell.length_c   1.000
_cell.angle_alpha   90.00
_cell.angle_beta   90.00
_cell.angle_gamma   90.00
#
_symmetry.space_group_name_H-M   'P 1'
#
loop_
_entity.id
_entity.type
_entity.pdbx_description
1 polymer ?
#
loop_
_entity_poly.entity_id
_entity_poly.type
_entity_poly.pdbx_seq_one_letter_code
_entity_poly.pdbx_strand_id
1 'polypeptide(L)'
;MRKDQAETSVLFELIAERYERKSLLITANQPFSGWNDVFPDPGMTVAAIDRLVHHSTIFELNVESYRRRNANDRQKERRRQLPTDDHNGATTIAN
;
A
#
# COMPACT_ATOMS: atom_id res chain seq x y z
N MET A 1 3.12 16.68 0.27
CA MET A 1 3.45 16.55 1.70
C MET A 1 4.93 16.22 1.78
N ARG A 2 5.82 17.22 1.90
CA ARG A 2 7.23 16.94 2.22
C ARG A 2 7.22 16.36 3.63
N LYS A 3 7.73 15.15 3.83
CA LYS A 3 7.88 14.58 5.17
C LYS A 3 8.78 15.51 5.98
N ASP A 4 8.43 15.73 7.25
CA ASP A 4 9.25 16.57 8.11
C ASP A 4 10.66 15.96 8.19
N GLN A 5 11.68 16.81 8.10
CA GLN A 5 13.08 16.37 8.08
C GLN A 5 13.40 15.58 9.37
N ALA A 6 12.78 15.96 10.50
CA ALA A 6 12.90 15.25 11.76
C ALA A 6 12.36 13.81 11.71
N GLU A 7 11.19 13.59 11.08
CA GLU A 7 10.58 12.26 10.96
C GLU A 7 11.46 11.30 10.14
N THR A 8 12.10 11.84 9.10
CA THR A 8 12.93 11.03 8.21
C THR A 8 14.28 10.69 8.82
N SER A 9 14.85 11.59 9.62
CA SER A 9 16.08 11.31 10.38
C SER A 9 15.89 10.13 11.35
N VAL A 10 14.73 10.04 12.02
CA VAL A 10 14.41 8.91 12.91
C VAL A 10 14.36 7.59 12.14
N LEU A 11 13.79 7.58 10.92
CA LEU A 11 13.77 6.38 10.09
C LEU A 11 15.19 5.97 9.67
N PHE A 12 16.04 6.93 9.31
CA PHE A 12 17.44 6.67 8.99
C PHE A 12 18.19 6.07 10.18
N GLU A 13 18.05 6.68 11.36
CA GLU A 13 18.67 6.18 12.59
C GLU A 13 18.20 4.77 12.94
N LEU A 14 16.91 4.46 12.79
CA LEU A 14 16.37 3.11 12.98
C LEU A 14 17.03 2.10 12.04
N ILE A 15 17.16 2.45 10.75
CA ILE A 15 17.81 1.59 9.75
C ILE A 15 19.28 1.38 10.14
N ALA A 16 19.99 2.45 10.47
CA ALA A 16 21.39 2.40 10.86
C ALA A 16 21.62 1.57 12.13
N GLU A 17 20.73 1.67 13.12
CA GLU A 17 20.86 0.94 14.38
C GLU A 17 20.59 -0.56 14.23
N ARG A 18 19.71 -0.94 13.29
CA ARG A 18 19.37 -2.34 13.00
C ARG A 18 20.36 -3.01 12.05
N TYR A 19 21.01 -2.24 11.18
CA TYR A 19 21.98 -2.72 10.20
C TYR A 19 23.03 -3.62 10.85
N GLU A 20 23.23 -4.82 10.29
CA GLU A 20 24.13 -5.88 10.77
C GLU A 20 23.89 -6.38 12.21
N ARG A 21 22.84 -5.91 12.90
CA ARG A 21 22.55 -6.28 14.29
C ARG A 21 21.28 -7.10 14.44
N LYS A 22 20.20 -6.72 13.76
CA LYS A 22 18.88 -7.37 13.88
C LYS A 22 18.06 -7.22 12.60
N SER A 23 17.26 -8.23 12.26
CA SER A 23 16.41 -8.23 11.06
C SER A 23 15.39 -7.10 11.05
N LEU A 24 15.08 -6.56 9.87
CA LEU A 24 14.07 -5.51 9.68
C LEU A 24 13.16 -5.90 8.51
N LEU A 25 11.85 -5.78 8.68
CA LEU A 25 10.87 -5.95 7.62
C LEU A 25 10.30 -4.57 7.26
N ILE A 26 10.39 -4.19 5.99
CA ILE A 26 9.86 -2.94 5.46
C ILE A 26 8.86 -3.26 4.36
N THR A 27 7.75 -2.54 4.35
CA THR A 27 6.82 -2.50 3.22
C THR A 27 6.87 -1.12 2.60
N ALA A 28 7.04 -1.06 1.28
CA ALA A 28 7.07 0.19 0.54
C ALA A 28 6.15 0.08 -0.67
N ASN A 29 5.41 1.14 -0.95
CA ASN A 29 4.55 1.27 -2.13
C ASN A 29 5.25 1.97 -3.30
N GLN A 30 6.50 2.40 -3.12
CA GLN A 30 7.34 3.03 -4.13
C GLN A 30 8.64 2.24 -4.28
N PRO A 31 9.16 2.10 -5.52
CA PRO A 31 10.49 1.54 -5.74
C PRO A 31 11.56 2.44 -5.13
N PHE A 32 12.77 1.92 -4.93
CA PHE A 32 13.89 2.68 -4.35
C PHE A 32 14.24 3.96 -5.13
N SER A 33 13.99 4.01 -6.45
CA SER A 33 14.16 5.22 -7.26
C SER A 33 13.23 6.37 -6.83
N GLY A 34 12.10 6.08 -6.18
CA GLY A 34 11.18 7.07 -5.62
C GLY A 34 11.52 7.51 -4.20
N TRP A 35 12.58 6.98 -3.57
CA TRP A 35 12.89 7.27 -2.17
C TRP A 35 13.52 8.65 -1.94
N ASN A 36 13.86 9.38 -3.00
CA ASN A 36 14.23 10.80 -2.93
C ASN A 36 13.09 11.69 -2.38
N ASP A 37 11.83 11.23 -2.47
CA ASP A 37 10.68 11.89 -1.85
C ASP A 37 10.52 11.52 -0.36
N VAL A 38 11.20 10.44 0.07
CA VAL A 38 11.20 9.97 1.45
C VAL A 38 12.30 10.67 2.22
N PHE A 39 13.55 10.52 1.78
CA PHE A 39 14.73 11.11 2.41
C PHE A 39 15.08 12.43 1.69
N PRO A 40 15.10 13.58 2.41
CA PRO A 40 15.31 14.88 1.79
C PRO A 40 16.73 15.08 1.27
N ASP A 41 17.70 14.33 1.79
CA ASP A 41 19.09 14.35 1.34
C ASP A 41 19.38 13.13 0.43
N PRO A 42 19.91 13.33 -0.79
CA PRO A 42 20.27 12.23 -1.70
C PRO A 42 21.32 11.28 -1.11
N GLY A 43 22.28 11.80 -0.34
CA GLY A 43 23.30 10.99 0.33
C GLY A 43 22.69 10.06 1.37
N MET A 44 21.79 10.59 2.20
CA MET A 44 21.00 9.84 3.17
C MET A 44 20.14 8.78 2.49
N THR A 45 19.53 9.10 1.35
CA THR A 45 18.72 8.16 0.55
C THR A 45 19.56 6.95 0.14
N VAL A 46 20.71 7.20 -0.50
CA VAL A 46 21.63 6.14 -0.95
C VAL A 46 22.14 5.33 0.24
N ALA A 47 22.54 6.00 1.33
CA ALA A 47 23.04 5.37 2.54
C ALA A 47 21.99 4.48 3.24
N ALA A 48 20.72 4.88 3.23
CA ALA A 48 19.62 4.08 3.77
C ALA A 48 19.36 2.84 2.89
N ILE A 49 19.28 3.03 1.57
CA ILE A 49 19.05 1.93 0.62
C ILE A 49 20.18 0.92 0.72
N ASP A 50 21.43 1.36 0.68
CA ASP A 50 22.63 0.51 0.77
C ASP A 50 22.57 -0.44 1.98
N ARG A 51 22.28 0.10 3.16
CA ARG A 51 22.12 -0.69 4.40
C ARG A 51 20.98 -1.70 4.32
N LEU A 52 19.87 -1.34 3.69
CA LEU A 52 18.73 -2.24 3.54
C LEU A 52 19.00 -3.36 2.54
N VAL A 53 19.68 -3.08 1.43
CA VAL A 53 19.87 -4.05 0.34
C VAL A 53 21.03 -5.00 0.61
N HIS A 54 22.03 -4.61 1.41
CA HIS A 54 23.24 -5.42 1.63
C HIS A 54 22.94 -6.84 2.16
N HIS A 55 21.97 -6.97 3.07
CA HIS A 55 21.54 -8.26 3.65
C HIS A 55 20.03 -8.45 3.65
N SER A 56 19.38 -8.30 2.49
CA SER A 56 17.93 -8.49 2.38
C SER A 56 17.50 -9.50 1.32
N THR A 57 16.24 -9.92 1.47
CA THR A 57 15.47 -10.57 0.41
C THR A 57 14.37 -9.59 0.00
N ILE A 58 14.37 -9.20 -1.27
CA ILE A 58 13.40 -8.23 -1.80
C ILE A 58 12.24 -9.00 -2.44
N PHE A 59 11.02 -8.68 -1.99
CA PHE A 59 9.78 -9.21 -2.56
C PHE A 59 9.06 -8.11 -3.33
N GLU A 60 9.00 -8.24 -4.65
CA GLU A 60 8.21 -7.36 -5.50
C GLU A 60 6.77 -7.88 -5.62
N LEU A 61 5.81 -7.13 -5.09
CA LEU A 61 4.41 -7.55 -5.00
C LEU A 61 3.56 -6.91 -6.10
N ASN A 62 3.57 -7.50 -7.29
CA ASN A 62 2.76 -7.07 -8.44
C ASN A 62 1.38 -7.75 -8.48
N VAL A 63 0.62 -7.65 -7.39
CA VAL A 63 -0.69 -8.30 -7.24
C VAL A 63 -1.85 -7.30 -7.23
N GLU A 64 -3.04 -7.76 -7.62
CA GLU A 64 -4.24 -6.94 -7.54
C GLU A 64 -4.52 -6.51 -6.08
N SER A 65 -4.88 -5.25 -5.88
CA SER A 65 -5.28 -4.73 -4.58
C SER A 65 -6.43 -5.56 -3.99
N TYR A 66 -6.17 -6.21 -2.86
CA TYR A 66 -7.17 -6.95 -2.10
C TYR A 66 -8.40 -6.09 -1.77
N ARG A 67 -8.18 -4.81 -1.43
CA ARG A 67 -9.26 -3.86 -1.15
C ARG A 67 -10.17 -3.64 -2.36
N ARG A 68 -9.59 -3.57 -3.56
CA ARG A 68 -10.35 -3.38 -4.81
C ARG A 68 -11.18 -4.61 -5.15
N ARG A 69 -10.59 -5.81 -5.01
CA ARG A 69 -11.30 -7.08 -5.21
C ARG A 69 -12.54 -7.17 -4.31
N ASN A 70 -12.36 -6.94 -3.01
CA ASN A 70 -13.47 -6.99 -2.06
C ASN A 70 -14.56 -5.94 -2.35
N ALA A 71 -14.16 -4.74 -2.80
CA ALA A 71 -15.13 -3.70 -3.19
C ALA A 71 -15.94 -4.12 -4.43
N ASN A 72 -15.29 -4.72 -5.42
CA ASN A 72 -15.94 -5.25 -6.63
C ASN A 72 -16.90 -6.39 -6.29
N ASP A 73 -16.53 -7.30 -5.40
CA ASP A 73 -17.37 -8.42 -5.00
C ASP A 73 -18.64 -7.95 -4.27
N ARG A 74 -18.50 -7.03 -3.32
CA ARG A 74 -19.63 -6.37 -2.66
C ARG A 74 -20.54 -5.62 -3.64
N GLN A 75 -19.96 -4.98 -4.66
CA GLN A 75 -20.75 -4.29 -5.68
C GLN A 75 -21.52 -5.28 -6.57
N LYS A 76 -20.92 -6.41 -6.93
CA LYS A 76 -21.60 -7.49 -7.67
C LYS A 76 -22.75 -8.08 -6.87
N GLU A 77 -22.56 -8.32 -5.58
CA GLU A 77 -23.62 -8.80 -4.68
C GLU A 77 -24.79 -7.82 -4.60
N ARG A 78 -24.52 -6.53 -4.37
CA ARG A 78 -25.57 -5.50 -4.41
C ARG A 78 -26.30 -5.47 -5.75
N ARG A 79 -25.57 -5.60 -6.86
CA ARG A 79 -26.19 -5.59 -8.20
C ARG A 79 -27.06 -6.81 -8.46
N ARG A 80 -26.75 -7.95 -7.85
CA ARG A 80 -27.60 -9.16 -7.89
C ARG A 80 -28.87 -9.06 -7.05
N GLN A 81 -28.89 -8.15 -6.06
CA GLN A 81 -30.04 -7.94 -5.17
C GLN A 81 -30.95 -6.78 -5.60
N LEU A 82 -30.59 -6.03 -6.65
CA LEU A 82 -31.48 -5.03 -7.22
C LEU A 82 -32.67 -5.75 -7.86
N PRO A 83 -33.92 -5.37 -7.54
CA PRO A 83 -35.08 -5.85 -8.26
C PRO A 83 -34.89 -5.50 -9.74
N THR A 84 -35.02 -6.49 -10.62
CA THR A 84 -35.26 -6.20 -12.03
C THR A 84 -36.57 -5.47 -12.08
N ASP A 85 -36.49 -4.17 -12.36
CA ASP A 85 -37.63 -3.28 -12.47
C ASP A 85 -38.38 -3.64 -13.76
N ASP A 86 -39.08 -4.77 -13.74
CA ASP A 86 -40.01 -5.18 -14.78
C ASP A 86 -41.21 -4.22 -14.71
N HIS A 87 -41.06 -3.09 -15.41
CA HIS A 87 -42.15 -2.21 -15.78
C HIS A 87 -43.05 -2.92 -16.80
N ASN A 88 -43.73 -3.99 -16.37
CA ASN A 88 -44.94 -4.47 -17.01
C ASN A 88 -46.00 -4.59 -15.92
N GLY A 89 -46.81 -3.54 -15.83
CA GLY A 89 -47.81 -3.36 -14.80
C GLY A 89 -48.77 -4.52 -14.70
N ALA A 90 -48.87 -5.08 -13.50
CA ALA A 90 -50.09 -5.68 -13.00
C ALA A 90 -50.05 -5.58 -11.47
N THR A 91 -50.70 -4.53 -10.96
CA THR A 91 -51.11 -4.43 -9.55
C THR A 91 -51.77 -5.74 -9.14
N THR A 92 -51.15 -6.49 -8.23
CA THR A 92 -51.84 -7.50 -7.45
C THR A 92 -51.66 -7.13 -5.99
N ILE A 93 -52.69 -6.49 -5.43
CA ILE A 93 -52.90 -6.37 -3.99
C ILE A 93 -53.23 -7.77 -3.48
N ALA A 94 -52.52 -8.24 -2.45
CA ALA A 94 -52.96 -9.37 -1.64
C ALA A 94 -52.72 -9.05 -0.16
N ASN A 95 -53.85 -9.07 0.56
CA ASN A 95 -54.12 -9.02 2.00
C ASN A 95 -52.95 -9.07 2.99
#